data_AF-A0A3P7LTM5-F1
#
_entry.id   AF-A0A3P7LTM5-F1
#
_cell.length_a   1.000
_cell.length_b   1.000
_cell.length_c   1.000
_cell.angle_alpha   90.00
_cell.angle_beta   90.00
_cell.angle_gamma   90.00
#
_symmetry.space_group_name_H-M   'P 1'
#
loop_
_entity.id
_entity.type
_entity.pdbx_description
1 polymer ?
#
loop_
_entity_poly.entity_id
_entity_poly.type
_entity_poly.pdbx_seq_one_letter_code
_entity_poly.pdbx_strand_id
1 'polypeptide(L)'
;MAMLTQVSMPTLACLDIFLGNCLNNRIISHDAWLNCFDIDSMEKIFKAYPTLNQKLPDKITFVISQEFEDIYPEMIPKERERVYSKKHGAIFITQIGKTLKSGNKHDGRAPDYDDWDIIFYNELLDIRLELSSLGIRVDEAMERQLTLSGQEKRNQFDFHRRLLNCGLPYTVDGGIGQSRLSLDSRGSRKC
;
A
#
# COMPACT_ATOMS: atom_id res chain seq x y z
N MET A 1 -7.70 -25.19 -23.55
CA MET A 1 -7.12 -23.83 -23.57
C MET A 1 -7.55 -23.13 -22.28
N ALA A 2 -6.85 -23.40 -21.19
CA ALA A 2 -7.04 -22.72 -19.91
C ALA A 2 -5.63 -22.68 -19.30
N MET A 3 -4.88 -21.66 -19.70
CA MET A 3 -3.56 -21.40 -19.13
C MET A 3 -3.87 -20.80 -17.76
N LEU A 4 -3.93 -21.67 -16.75
CA LEU A 4 -3.83 -21.30 -15.35
C LEU A 4 -2.49 -20.57 -15.20
N THR A 5 -2.52 -19.25 -15.35
CA THR A 5 -1.42 -18.38 -14.97
C THR A 5 -1.14 -18.68 -13.51
N GLN A 6 0.06 -19.18 -13.22
CA GLN A 6 0.58 -19.30 -11.86
C GLN A 6 0.64 -17.90 -11.27
N VAL A 7 -0.45 -17.49 -10.64
CA VAL A 7 -0.51 -16.36 -9.72
C VAL A 7 0.31 -16.83 -8.52
N SER A 8 1.45 -16.20 -8.24
CA SER A 8 2.22 -16.52 -7.04
C SER A 8 1.28 -16.39 -5.83
N MET A 9 1.34 -17.28 -4.84
CA MET A 9 0.37 -17.25 -3.72
C MET A 9 0.15 -15.85 -3.05
N PRO A 10 1.17 -14.96 -2.96
CA PRO A 10 0.96 -13.58 -2.49
C PRO A 10 -0.08 -12.79 -3.28
N THR A 11 -0.18 -13.02 -4.60
CA THR A 11 -1.07 -12.23 -5.48
C THR A 11 -2.54 -12.60 -5.32
N LEU A 12 -2.89 -13.85 -5.00
CA LEU A 12 -4.30 -14.23 -4.73
C LEU A 12 -4.78 -13.64 -3.41
N ALA A 13 -3.97 -13.75 -2.34
CA ALA A 13 -4.33 -13.17 -1.07
C ALA A 13 -4.41 -11.63 -1.17
N CYS A 14 -3.48 -10.99 -1.89
CA CYS A 14 -3.55 -9.55 -2.16
C CYS A 14 -4.80 -9.17 -2.95
N LEU A 15 -5.21 -10.02 -3.90
CA LEU A 15 -6.46 -9.84 -4.65
C LEU A 15 -7.69 -9.98 -3.73
N ASP A 16 -7.68 -10.90 -2.76
CA ASP A 16 -8.78 -11.04 -1.79
C ASP A 16 -8.86 -9.87 -0.80
N ILE A 17 -7.73 -9.29 -0.38
CA ILE A 17 -7.72 -8.02 0.34
C ILE A 17 -8.28 -6.90 -0.56
N PHE A 18 -7.85 -6.86 -1.82
CA PHE A 18 -8.25 -5.84 -2.78
C PHE A 18 -9.76 -5.88 -3.11
N LEU A 19 -10.31 -7.06 -3.33
CA LEU A 19 -11.74 -7.28 -3.57
C LEU A 19 -12.57 -7.11 -2.28
N GLY A 20 -11.92 -6.90 -1.14
CA GLY A 20 -12.57 -6.74 0.16
C GLY A 20 -13.08 -8.05 0.76
N ASN A 21 -12.74 -9.20 0.17
CA ASN A 21 -13.14 -10.53 0.65
C ASN A 21 -12.57 -10.83 2.04
N CYS A 22 -11.42 -10.23 2.37
CA CYS A 22 -10.75 -10.38 3.67
C CYS A 22 -11.07 -9.23 4.66
N LEU A 23 -11.95 -8.28 4.30
CA LEU A 23 -12.28 -7.14 5.14
C LEU A 23 -13.48 -7.46 6.04
N ASN A 24 -13.25 -7.51 7.36
CA ASN A 24 -14.33 -7.51 8.36
C ASN A 24 -14.27 -6.24 9.18
N ASN A 25 -15.31 -5.39 9.13
CA ASN A 25 -15.33 -4.09 9.80
C ASN A 25 -14.07 -3.23 9.52
N ARG A 26 -13.62 -3.21 8.26
CA ARG A 26 -12.40 -2.50 7.80
C ARG A 26 -11.10 -3.06 8.39
N ILE A 27 -11.11 -4.27 8.92
CA ILE A 27 -9.92 -4.91 9.48
C ILE A 27 -9.51 -6.06 8.57
N ILE A 28 -8.22 -6.08 8.24
CA ILE A 28 -7.54 -7.23 7.64
C ILE A 28 -6.99 -8.06 8.81
N SER A 29 -7.37 -9.34 8.86
CA SER A 29 -6.91 -10.26 9.90
C SER A 29 -5.43 -10.60 9.79
N HIS A 30 -4.83 -11.04 10.88
CA HIS A 30 -3.43 -11.48 10.91
C HIS A 30 -3.12 -12.55 9.86
N ASP A 31 -4.01 -13.51 9.67
CA ASP A 31 -3.80 -14.62 8.72
C ASP A 31 -3.81 -14.12 7.26
N ALA A 32 -4.73 -13.21 6.92
CA ALA A 32 -4.75 -12.60 5.59
C ALA A 32 -3.48 -11.76 5.36
N TRP A 33 -3.05 -11.04 6.39
CA TRP A 33 -1.81 -10.26 6.38
C TRP A 33 -0.56 -11.13 6.15
N LEU A 34 -0.41 -12.25 6.86
CA LEU A 34 0.75 -13.15 6.70
C LEU A 34 0.82 -13.76 5.29
N ASN A 35 -0.32 -14.14 4.73
CA ASN A 35 -0.40 -14.79 3.41
C ASN A 35 -0.16 -13.83 2.24
N CYS A 36 -0.50 -12.54 2.40
CA CYS A 36 -0.37 -11.53 1.34
C CYS A 36 1.05 -11.04 1.11
N PHE A 37 1.83 -10.89 2.17
CA PHE A 37 3.02 -10.03 2.13
C PHE A 37 4.35 -10.79 2.21
N ASP A 38 4.31 -12.12 2.13
CA ASP A 38 5.49 -12.98 2.19
C ASP A 38 6.46 -12.54 3.31
N ILE A 39 5.87 -12.38 4.51
CA ILE A 39 6.44 -11.79 5.74
C ILE A 39 7.59 -12.63 6.30
N ASP A 40 7.90 -13.74 5.64
CA ASP A 40 9.04 -14.61 5.83
C ASP A 40 10.36 -13.85 6.05
N SER A 41 10.54 -12.69 5.40
CA SER A 41 11.70 -11.81 5.61
C SER A 41 11.64 -11.02 6.92
N MET A 42 10.45 -10.59 7.35
CA MET A 42 10.23 -9.78 8.55
C MET A 42 10.24 -10.62 9.83
N GLU A 43 9.63 -11.82 9.82
CA GLU A 43 9.80 -12.77 10.93
C GLU A 43 11.26 -13.16 11.11
N LYS A 44 12.00 -13.37 10.01
CA LYS A 44 13.46 -13.60 10.06
C LYS A 44 14.20 -12.40 10.67
N ILE A 45 13.80 -11.16 10.37
CA ILE A 45 14.37 -9.95 10.97
C ILE A 45 14.08 -9.88 12.47
N PHE A 46 12.83 -10.05 12.91
CA PHE A 46 12.50 -10.02 14.35
C PHE A 46 13.17 -11.17 15.12
N LYS A 47 13.31 -12.35 14.49
CA LYS A 47 14.02 -13.50 15.07
C LYS A 47 15.53 -13.29 15.12
N ALA A 48 16.12 -12.63 14.12
CA ALA A 48 17.54 -12.28 14.09
C ALA A 48 17.90 -11.12 15.04
N TYR A 49 16.94 -10.25 15.35
CA TYR A 49 17.12 -9.09 16.21
C TYR A 49 16.04 -9.07 17.33
N PRO A 50 16.09 -10.00 18.30
CA PRO A 50 15.08 -10.13 19.36
C PRO A 50 15.01 -8.94 20.33
N THR A 51 15.98 -8.02 20.27
CA THR A 51 15.92 -6.72 20.96
C THR A 51 14.90 -5.76 20.35
N LEU A 52 14.37 -6.08 19.16
CA LEU A 52 13.23 -5.40 18.58
C LEU A 52 11.97 -5.86 19.30
N ASN A 53 11.59 -5.11 20.33
CA ASN A 53 10.33 -5.29 21.03
C ASN A 53 9.09 -4.92 20.18
N GLN A 54 9.26 -4.50 18.92
CA GLN A 54 8.14 -4.29 18.01
C GLN A 54 7.67 -5.62 17.43
N LYS A 55 6.44 -5.99 17.77
CA LYS A 55 5.73 -7.06 17.08
C LYS A 55 5.06 -6.47 15.84
N LEU A 56 4.96 -7.28 14.78
CA LEU A 56 4.00 -6.95 13.72
C LEU A 56 2.61 -6.80 14.36
N PRO A 57 1.83 -5.81 13.94
CA PRO A 57 0.49 -5.62 14.43
C PRO A 57 -0.37 -6.82 14.04
N ASP A 58 -1.18 -7.28 14.98
CA ASP A 58 -2.07 -8.42 14.79
C ASP A 58 -3.18 -8.13 13.76
N LYS A 59 -3.37 -6.86 13.40
CA LYS A 59 -4.42 -6.41 12.49
C LYS A 59 -4.00 -5.15 11.74
N ILE A 60 -4.52 -4.99 10.53
CA ILE A 60 -4.36 -3.76 9.75
C ILE A 60 -5.72 -3.11 9.51
N THR A 61 -5.80 -1.80 9.77
CA THR A 61 -7.04 -1.04 9.57
C THR A 61 -7.06 -0.41 8.18
N PHE A 62 -8.08 -0.76 7.39
CA PHE A 62 -8.33 -0.20 6.08
C PHE A 62 -8.95 1.20 6.18
N VAL A 63 -8.50 2.10 5.32
CA VAL A 63 -8.99 3.48 5.25
C VAL A 63 -8.79 4.04 3.83
N ILE A 64 -9.75 4.83 3.37
CA ILE A 64 -9.64 5.50 2.07
C ILE A 64 -9.04 6.89 2.27
N SER A 65 -8.22 7.37 1.33
CA SER A 65 -7.59 8.70 1.38
C SER A 65 -8.59 9.85 1.62
N GLN A 66 -9.81 9.76 1.07
CA GLN A 66 -10.87 10.74 1.34
C GLN A 66 -11.39 10.66 2.78
N GLU A 67 -11.48 9.47 3.37
CA GLU A 67 -11.94 9.33 4.75
C GLU A 67 -10.94 9.98 5.72
N PHE A 68 -9.65 9.97 5.41
CA PHE A 68 -8.67 10.73 6.19
C PHE A 68 -8.97 12.22 6.22
N GLU A 69 -9.28 12.79 5.07
CA GLU A 69 -9.65 14.19 4.98
C GLU A 69 -10.96 14.48 5.71
N ASP A 70 -11.94 13.59 5.60
CA ASP A 70 -13.22 13.75 6.28
C ASP A 70 -13.06 13.66 7.84
N ILE A 71 -12.16 12.81 8.34
CA ILE A 71 -11.88 12.63 9.78
C ILE A 71 -10.97 13.75 10.33
N TYR A 72 -9.97 14.17 9.56
CA TYR A 72 -8.94 15.13 9.96
C TYR A 72 -8.77 16.25 8.92
N PRO A 73 -9.80 17.11 8.73
CA PRO A 73 -9.83 18.08 7.63
C PRO A 73 -8.66 19.08 7.71
N GLU A 74 -8.34 19.53 8.92
CA GLU A 74 -7.32 20.55 9.18
C GLU A 74 -5.87 20.03 9.16
N MET A 75 -5.67 18.71 9.08
CA MET A 75 -4.34 18.11 9.11
C MET A 75 -3.79 17.91 7.69
N ILE A 76 -2.47 18.00 7.54
CA ILE A 76 -1.80 17.62 6.29
C ILE A 76 -1.76 16.08 6.14
N PRO A 77 -1.73 15.53 4.91
CA PRO A 77 -1.81 14.08 4.67
C PRO A 77 -0.90 13.23 5.55
N LYS A 78 0.39 13.59 5.65
CA LYS A 78 1.36 12.82 6.46
C LYS A 78 1.04 12.78 7.95
N GLU A 79 0.42 13.84 8.46
CA GLU A 79 0.02 13.92 9.86
C GLU A 79 -1.25 13.10 10.12
N ARG A 80 -2.20 13.11 9.16
CA ARG A 80 -3.38 12.23 9.21
C ARG A 80 -2.96 10.76 9.32
N GLU A 81 -1.99 10.35 8.52
CA GLU A 81 -1.44 9.00 8.56
C GLU A 81 -0.79 8.67 9.90
N ARG A 82 0.03 9.58 10.45
CA ARG A 82 0.71 9.37 11.74
C ARG A 82 -0.29 9.24 12.90
N VAL A 83 -1.27 10.13 12.98
CA VAL A 83 -2.26 10.11 14.06
C VAL A 83 -3.14 8.86 13.97
N TYR A 84 -3.52 8.46 12.76
CA TYR A 84 -4.36 7.29 12.57
C TYR A 84 -3.59 5.98 12.76
N SER A 85 -2.36 5.88 12.25
CA SER A 85 -1.51 4.71 12.50
C SER A 85 -1.16 4.58 13.98
N LYS A 86 -0.93 5.70 14.70
CA LYS A 86 -0.74 5.69 16.16
C LYS A 86 -1.93 5.10 16.91
N LYS A 87 -3.15 5.38 16.45
CA LYS A 87 -4.39 4.83 17.05
C LYS A 87 -4.62 3.35 16.70
N HIS A 88 -4.22 2.94 15.49
CA HIS A 88 -4.60 1.65 14.91
C HIS A 88 -3.44 0.62 14.84
N GLY A 89 -2.21 1.03 15.15
CA GLY A 89 -0.98 0.24 14.99
C GLY A 89 -0.49 0.20 13.55
N ALA A 90 -1.30 -0.38 12.65
CA ALA A 90 -1.06 -0.36 11.22
C ALA A 90 -2.31 -0.07 10.42
N ILE A 91 -2.10 0.59 9.28
CA ILE A 91 -3.15 1.11 8.41
C ILE A 91 -2.84 0.75 6.95
N PHE A 92 -3.88 0.47 6.19
CA PHE A 92 -3.84 0.23 4.75
C PHE A 92 -4.64 1.34 4.07
N ILE A 93 -3.94 2.24 3.39
CA ILE A 93 -4.52 3.43 2.77
C ILE A 93 -4.82 3.16 1.32
N THR A 94 -5.99 3.58 0.87
CA THR A 94 -6.37 3.41 -0.53
C THR A 94 -6.78 4.67 -1.27
N GLN A 95 -6.74 4.56 -2.60
CA GLN A 95 -7.06 5.64 -3.53
C GLN A 95 -6.09 6.82 -3.39
N ILE A 96 -4.82 6.52 -3.20
CA ILE A 96 -3.76 7.53 -3.21
C ILE A 96 -3.59 8.03 -4.65
N GLY A 97 -3.31 9.32 -4.83
CA GLY A 97 -3.16 9.92 -6.16
C GLY A 97 -4.43 10.57 -6.74
N LYS A 98 -5.62 10.23 -6.22
CA LYS A 98 -6.87 10.89 -6.57
C LYS A 98 -6.97 12.28 -5.94
N THR A 99 -7.64 13.18 -6.63
CA THR A 99 -8.01 14.50 -6.10
C THR A 99 -9.13 14.30 -5.07
N LEU A 100 -8.89 14.78 -3.85
CA LEU A 100 -9.84 14.75 -2.74
C LEU A 100 -10.87 15.89 -2.88
N LYS A 101 -11.91 15.88 -2.03
CA LYS A 101 -12.95 16.93 -2.01
C LYS A 101 -12.37 18.34 -1.80
N SER A 102 -11.26 18.46 -1.08
CA SER A 102 -10.55 19.74 -0.91
C SER A 102 -9.91 20.28 -2.20
N GLY A 103 -9.88 19.51 -3.28
CA GLY A 103 -9.15 19.84 -4.51
C GLY A 103 -7.66 19.47 -4.46
N ASN A 104 -7.16 19.01 -3.32
CA ASN A 104 -5.79 18.54 -3.15
C ASN A 104 -5.69 17.02 -3.26
N LYS A 105 -4.50 16.49 -3.55
CA LYS A 105 -4.23 15.05 -3.52
C LYS A 105 -3.68 14.65 -2.15
N HIS A 106 -3.98 13.41 -1.72
CA HIS A 106 -3.37 12.84 -0.51
C HIS A 106 -1.84 12.69 -0.66
N ASP A 107 -1.40 12.13 -1.78
CA ASP A 107 0.00 12.09 -2.20
C ASP A 107 0.09 12.01 -3.73
N GLY A 108 1.26 12.35 -4.28
CA GLY A 108 1.55 12.22 -5.70
C GLY A 108 1.75 10.77 -6.10
N ARG A 109 1.15 10.38 -7.22
CA ARG A 109 1.22 9.02 -7.75
C ARG A 109 1.27 9.00 -9.26
N ALA A 110 1.82 7.91 -9.78
CA ALA A 110 1.94 7.70 -11.20
C ALA A 110 0.54 7.31 -11.74
N PRO A 111 0.07 7.92 -12.83
CA PRO A 111 -1.29 7.72 -13.33
C PRO A 111 -1.53 6.33 -13.95
N ASP A 112 -0.48 5.53 -14.10
CA ASP A 112 -0.47 4.19 -14.67
C ASP A 112 -0.72 3.07 -13.63
N TYR A 113 -0.98 3.44 -12.37
CA TYR A 113 -1.26 2.53 -11.26
C TYR A 113 -2.41 3.05 -10.39
N ASP A 114 -3.20 2.12 -9.82
CA ASP A 114 -4.09 2.40 -8.69
C ASP A 114 -3.33 2.10 -7.40
N ASP A 115 -3.03 3.12 -6.60
CA ASP A 115 -2.03 3.02 -5.53
C ASP A 115 -2.59 2.91 -4.11
N TRP A 116 -1.89 2.11 -3.31
CA TRP A 116 -2.09 1.83 -1.89
C TRP A 116 -0.79 1.95 -1.12
N ASP A 117 -0.89 2.37 0.14
CA ASP A 117 0.23 2.35 1.07
C ASP A 117 -0.11 1.58 2.33
N ILE A 118 0.88 0.87 2.87
CA ILE A 118 0.79 0.25 4.19
C ILE A 118 1.72 0.99 5.13
N ILE A 119 1.12 1.54 6.18
CA ILE A 119 1.83 2.37 7.14
C ILE A 119 1.69 1.77 8.53
N PHE A 120 2.82 1.72 9.19
CA PHE A 120 3.00 1.25 10.55
C PHE A 120 3.33 2.44 11.42
N TYR A 121 2.93 2.37 12.67
CA TYR A 121 3.37 3.32 13.67
C TYR A 121 4.53 2.73 14.45
N ASN A 122 5.67 3.43 14.43
CA ASN A 122 6.81 3.09 15.27
C ASN A 122 6.70 3.87 16.58
N GLU A 123 6.38 3.16 17.65
CA GLU A 123 6.21 3.75 18.98
C GLU A 123 7.51 4.32 19.56
N LEU A 124 8.66 3.72 19.22
CA LEU A 124 9.97 4.14 19.74
C LEU A 124 10.38 5.52 19.23
N LEU A 125 10.06 5.82 17.97
CA LEU A 125 10.44 7.05 17.29
C LEU A 125 9.27 8.05 17.19
N ASP A 126 8.05 7.66 17.57
CA ASP A 126 6.80 8.43 17.38
C ASP A 126 6.57 8.87 15.93
N ILE A 127 6.84 7.98 14.98
CA ILE A 127 6.72 8.26 13.54
C ILE A 127 5.85 7.26 12.80
N ARG A 128 5.33 7.70 11.64
CA ARG A 128 4.75 6.83 10.62
C ARG A 128 5.85 6.20 9.76
N LEU A 129 5.81 4.89 9.58
CA LEU A 129 6.70 4.12 8.71
C LEU A 129 5.90 3.48 7.58
N GLU A 130 6.13 3.95 6.36
CA GLU A 130 5.57 3.35 5.16
C GLU A 130 6.41 2.12 4.76
N LEU A 131 5.86 0.92 4.92
CA LEU A 131 6.56 -0.33 4.63
C LEU A 131 6.51 -0.72 3.16
N SER A 132 5.36 -0.49 2.52
CA SER A 132 5.14 -0.88 1.14
C SER A 132 4.14 0.06 0.46
N SER A 133 4.40 0.30 -0.81
CA SER A 133 3.42 0.81 -1.76
C SER A 133 3.10 -0.30 -2.74
N LEU A 134 1.81 -0.60 -2.86
CA LEU A 134 1.27 -1.59 -3.79
C LEU A 134 0.38 -0.87 -4.79
N GLY A 135 0.28 -1.39 -6.01
CA GLY A 135 -0.73 -0.92 -6.95
C GLY A 135 -1.19 -2.00 -7.92
N ILE A 136 -2.45 -1.89 -8.37
CA ILE A 136 -2.94 -2.68 -9.50
C ILE A 136 -2.71 -1.89 -10.77
N ARG A 137 -2.25 -2.62 -11.79
CA ARG A 137 -2.19 -2.11 -13.15
C ARG A 137 -3.59 -2.14 -13.75
N VAL A 138 -4.09 -0.98 -14.13
CA VAL A 138 -5.45 -0.85 -14.66
C VAL A 138 -5.38 -0.55 -16.15
N ASP A 139 -6.12 -1.29 -16.97
CA ASP A 139 -6.24 -1.04 -18.41
C ASP A 139 -7.31 0.03 -18.69
N GLU A 140 -8.53 -0.15 -18.20
CA GLU A 140 -9.69 0.69 -18.47
C GLU A 140 -9.61 2.05 -17.75
N ALA A 141 -8.99 2.10 -16.57
CA ALA A 141 -8.84 3.35 -15.82
C ALA A 141 -7.62 4.17 -16.26
N MET A 142 -6.61 3.57 -16.89
CA MET A 142 -5.35 4.26 -17.20
C MET A 142 -5.57 5.42 -18.17
N GLU A 143 -6.39 5.27 -19.22
CA GLU A 143 -6.64 6.37 -20.15
C GLU A 143 -7.26 7.58 -19.42
N ARG A 144 -8.26 7.32 -18.58
CA ARG A 144 -8.87 8.35 -17.73
C ARG A 144 -7.84 8.98 -16.77
N GLN A 145 -7.02 8.19 -16.12
CA GLN A 145 -6.01 8.67 -15.17
C GLN A 145 -4.90 9.50 -15.86
N LEU A 146 -4.51 9.14 -17.07
CA LEU A 146 -3.56 9.89 -17.89
C LEU A 146 -4.13 11.24 -18.31
N THR A 147 -5.39 11.31 -18.72
CA THR A 147 -6.08 12.58 -18.98
C THR A 147 -6.17 13.43 -17.72
N LEU A 148 -6.59 12.86 -16.58
CA LEU A 148 -6.69 13.58 -15.30
C LEU A 148 -5.35 14.10 -14.77
N SER A 149 -4.24 13.45 -15.14
CA SER A 149 -2.89 13.87 -14.77
C SER A 149 -2.19 14.73 -15.82
N GLY A 150 -2.82 14.97 -16.98
CA GLY A 150 -2.23 15.69 -18.11
C GLY A 150 -1.06 14.96 -18.79
N GLN A 151 -1.00 13.63 -18.66
CA GLN A 151 0.11 12.79 -19.13
C GLN A 151 -0.25 11.90 -20.33
N GLU A 152 -1.26 12.30 -21.11
CA GLU A 152 -1.79 11.57 -22.27
C GLU A 152 -0.71 11.14 -23.28
N LYS A 153 0.38 11.89 -23.40
CA LYS A 153 1.54 11.55 -24.25
C LYS A 153 2.15 10.18 -23.91
N ARG A 154 1.98 9.68 -22.68
CA ARG A 154 2.45 8.36 -22.27
C ARG A 154 1.80 7.22 -23.04
N ASN A 155 0.60 7.41 -23.60
CA ASN A 155 -0.06 6.45 -24.49
C ASN A 155 0.76 6.11 -25.74
N GLN A 156 1.78 6.90 -26.07
CA GLN A 156 2.67 6.62 -27.20
C GLN A 156 3.77 5.61 -26.85
N PHE A 157 4.04 5.36 -25.57
CA PHE A 157 5.04 4.40 -25.15
C PHE A 157 4.55 2.97 -25.31
N ASP A 158 5.46 2.07 -25.68
CA ASP A 158 5.15 0.68 -25.98
C ASP A 158 4.39 -0.02 -24.84
N PHE A 159 4.82 0.22 -23.59
CA PHE A 159 4.16 -0.28 -22.39
C PHE A 159 2.68 0.11 -22.31
N HIS A 160 2.37 1.41 -22.44
CA HIS A 160 1.00 1.91 -22.31
C HIS A 160 0.11 1.43 -23.47
N ARG A 161 0.65 1.39 -24.70
CA ARG A 161 -0.06 0.81 -25.85
C ARG A 161 -0.39 -0.65 -25.64
N ARG A 162 0.54 -1.43 -25.10
CA ARG A 162 0.31 -2.86 -24.86
C ARG A 162 -0.69 -3.08 -23.73
N LEU A 163 -0.71 -2.23 -22.70
CA LEU A 163 -1.69 -2.32 -21.62
C LEU A 163 -3.11 -1.97 -22.11
N LEU A 164 -3.29 -0.84 -22.82
CA LEU A 164 -4.60 -0.42 -23.36
C LEU A 164 -5.17 -1.40 -24.39
N ASN A 165 -4.31 -2.06 -25.16
CA ASN A 165 -4.74 -3.04 -26.16
C ASN A 165 -4.90 -4.46 -25.58
N CYS A 166 -5.03 -4.61 -24.26
CA CYS A 166 -5.16 -5.92 -23.58
C CYS A 166 -4.00 -6.90 -23.90
N GLY A 167 -2.84 -6.38 -24.30
CA GLY A 167 -1.66 -7.15 -24.69
C GLY A 167 -0.73 -7.50 -23.52
N LEU A 168 -1.12 -7.15 -22.29
CA LEU A 168 -0.44 -7.49 -21.05
C LEU A 168 -1.48 -8.04 -20.05
N PRO A 169 -1.12 -9.03 -19.22
CA PRO A 169 -2.02 -9.55 -18.20
C PRO A 169 -2.24 -8.53 -17.07
N TYR A 170 -3.40 -8.62 -16.40
CA TYR A 170 -3.62 -7.93 -15.13
C TYR A 170 -2.56 -8.37 -14.12
N THR A 171 -1.96 -7.40 -13.44
CA THR A 171 -0.94 -7.65 -12.42
C THR A 171 -1.18 -6.73 -11.23
N VAL A 172 -1.02 -7.29 -10.04
CA VAL A 172 -0.77 -6.53 -8.81
C VAL A 172 0.74 -6.45 -8.71
N ASP A 173 1.29 -5.25 -8.57
CA ASP A 173 2.72 -5.04 -8.40
C ASP A 173 2.97 -4.14 -7.19
N GLY A 174 4.13 -4.26 -6.57
CA GLY A 174 4.42 -3.48 -5.39
C GLY A 174 5.81 -3.68 -4.84
N GLY A 175 6.33 -2.62 -4.22
CA GLY A 175 7.65 -2.61 -3.62
C GLY A 175 7.55 -2.69 -2.10
N ILE A 176 8.22 -3.66 -1.49
CA ILE A 176 8.50 -3.64 -0.05
C ILE A 176 9.86 -2.98 0.15
N GLY A 177 9.90 -1.88 0.90
CA GLY A 177 11.12 -1.13 1.16
C GLY A 177 12.06 -1.86 2.12
N GLN A 178 12.87 -2.79 1.61
CA GLN A 178 13.83 -3.60 2.40
C GLN A 178 14.71 -2.77 3.36
N SER A 179 15.13 -1.58 2.95
CA SER A 179 15.93 -0.65 3.78
C SER A 179 15.14 0.00 4.92
N ARG A 180 13.83 0.22 4.73
CA ARG A 180 12.93 0.79 5.74
C ARG A 180 12.62 -0.23 6.84
N LEU A 181 12.50 -1.51 6.47
CA LEU A 181 12.45 -2.62 7.42
C LEU A 181 13.71 -2.66 8.30
N SER A 182 14.86 -2.39 7.68
CA SER A 182 16.16 -2.37 8.38
C SER A 182 16.38 -1.14 9.27
N LEU A 183 15.58 -0.07 9.10
CA LEU A 183 15.64 1.12 9.96
C LEU A 183 14.83 0.91 11.23
N ASP A 184 13.66 0.27 11.09
CA ASP A 184 12.87 -0.18 12.23
C ASP A 184 13.66 -1.18 13.10
N SER A 185 14.45 -2.05 12.46
CA SER A 185 15.30 -3.03 13.14
C SER A 185 16.54 -2.46 13.85
N ARG A 186 16.81 -1.17 13.70
CA ARG A 186 17.99 -0.50 14.26
C ARG A 186 17.59 0.62 15.22
N GLY A 187 16.65 0.32 16.12
CA GLY A 187 16.31 1.15 17.28
C GLY A 187 17.56 1.85 17.81
N SER A 188 17.51 3.18 17.82
CA SER A 188 18.67 4.05 18.02
C SER A 188 19.54 3.53 19.17
N ARG A 189 20.78 3.15 18.84
CA ARG A 189 21.83 3.00 19.85
C ARG A 189 21.92 4.34 20.55
N LYS A 190 21.37 4.44 21.76
CA LYS A 190 21.71 5.53 22.67
C LYS A 190 23.21 5.44 22.90
N CYS A 191 23.95 6.45 22.45
CA CYS A 191 25.25 6.76 23.00
C CYS A 191 25.08 7.25 24.44
#